data_AF-A0A150MML1-F1
#
_entry.id   AF-A0A150MML1-F1
#
_cell.length_a   1.000
_cell.length_b   1.000
_cell.length_c   1.000
_cell.angle_alpha   90.00
_cell.angle_beta   90.00
_cell.angle_gamma   90.00
#
_symmetry.space_group_name_H-M   'P 1'
#
loop_
_entity.id
_entity.type
_entity.pdbx_description
1 polymer ?
#
loop_
_entity_poly.entity_id
_entity_poly.type
_entity_poly.pdbx_seq_one_letter_code
_entity_poly.pdbx_strand_id
1 'polypeptide(L)'
;MQALIWPEHKERRELFQKAVRCLPQTPVRFIEGDGIALLPNIVATIPEDTIICVFHTHVANQIPDKAKQLLIKQIREIGQMRDIFHLYNNMWDTKLHLDYFIDGIEHNEIVAETDGHARWFRWELAVGSFR
;
A
#
# COMPACT_ATOMS: atom_id res chain seq x y z
N MET A 1 1.90 -0.88 20.93
CA MET A 1 2.32 0.10 19.90
C MET A 1 2.99 1.35 20.47
N GLN A 2 2.50 2.00 21.54
CA GLN A 2 3.17 3.21 22.08
C GLN A 2 4.64 2.99 22.46
N ALA A 3 5.02 1.79 22.91
CA ALA A 3 6.41 1.42 23.21
C ALA A 3 7.37 1.45 22.01
N LEU A 4 6.84 1.51 20.78
CA LEU A 4 7.63 1.65 19.55
C LEU A 4 7.86 3.12 19.15
N ILE A 5 7.39 4.07 19.98
CA ILE A 5 7.64 5.50 19.81
C ILE A 5 8.48 5.96 21.00
N TRP A 6 9.69 6.45 20.71
CA TRP A 6 10.60 6.95 21.74
C TRP A 6 9.95 8.03 22.64
N PRO A 7 10.28 8.06 23.94
CA PRO A 7 9.76 9.05 24.89
C PRO A 7 10.02 10.51 24.49
N GLU A 8 11.01 10.78 23.64
CA GLU A 8 11.33 12.13 23.20
C GLU A 8 10.37 12.60 22.09
N HIS A 9 9.77 11.67 21.34
CA HIS A 9 8.90 11.96 20.20
C HIS A 9 7.46 12.23 20.63
N LYS A 10 7.23 13.36 21.31
CA LYS A 10 5.91 13.78 21.81
C LYS A 10 4.89 13.94 20.67
N GLU A 11 5.26 14.63 19.60
CA GLU A 11 4.39 14.88 18.44
C GLU A 11 3.91 13.58 17.78
N ARG A 12 4.80 12.59 17.60
CA ARG A 12 4.42 11.28 17.03
C ARG A 12 3.45 10.53 17.93
N ARG A 13 3.57 10.65 19.26
CA ARG A 13 2.61 10.03 20.20
C ARG A 13 1.25 10.71 20.14
N GLU A 14 1.20 12.02 20.02
CA GLU A 14 -0.05 12.76 19.84
C GLU A 14 -0.73 12.39 18.52
N LEU A 15 0.02 12.32 17.42
CA LEU A 15 -0.50 11.90 16.12
C LEU A 15 -1.03 10.46 16.17
N PHE A 16 -0.28 9.54 16.78
CA PHE A 16 -0.71 8.16 16.98
C PHE A 16 -2.03 8.08 17.76
N GLN A 17 -2.16 8.83 18.85
CA GLN A 17 -3.40 8.89 19.64
C GLN A 17 -4.59 9.39 18.84
N LYS A 18 -4.39 10.40 17.96
CA LYS A 18 -5.43 10.86 17.04
C LYS A 18 -5.81 9.76 16.04
N ALA A 19 -4.82 9.09 15.44
CA ALA A 19 -5.07 8.01 14.48
C ALA A 19 -5.82 6.81 15.10
N VAL A 20 -5.49 6.43 16.34
CA VAL A 20 -6.18 5.35 17.06
C VAL A 20 -7.68 5.65 17.23
N ARG A 21 -8.06 6.92 17.40
CA ARG A 21 -9.48 7.33 17.52
C ARG A 21 -10.26 7.18 16.22
N CYS A 22 -9.59 7.05 15.08
CA CYS A 22 -10.25 6.78 13.80
C CYS A 22 -10.66 5.30 13.68
N LEU A 23 -9.96 4.38 14.36
CA LEU A 23 -10.18 2.94 14.20
C LEU A 23 -11.61 2.46 14.54
N PRO A 24 -12.28 2.95 15.60
CA PRO A 24 -13.67 2.56 15.88
C PRO A 24 -14.68 2.98 14.81
N GLN A 25 -14.35 3.99 13.99
CA GLN A 25 -15.23 4.50 12.93
C GLN A 25 -15.15 3.67 11.64
N THR A 26 -14.08 2.89 11.48
CA THR A 26 -13.83 2.08 10.28
C THR A 26 -13.39 0.68 10.72
N PRO A 27 -14.31 -0.29 10.80
CA PRO A 27 -13.96 -1.64 11.24
C PRO A 27 -12.95 -2.27 10.28
N VAL A 28 -11.75 -2.55 10.79
CA VAL A 28 -10.69 -3.24 10.06
C VAL A 28 -10.71 -4.72 10.40
N ARG A 29 -10.66 -5.58 9.39
CA ARG A 29 -10.49 -7.02 9.56
C ARG A 29 -9.01 -7.35 9.60
N PHE A 30 -8.55 -7.94 10.70
CA PHE A 30 -7.20 -8.48 10.80
C PHE A 30 -7.20 -9.95 10.37
N ILE A 31 -6.22 -10.31 9.53
CA ILE A 31 -6.03 -11.68 9.03
C ILE A 31 -4.57 -12.04 9.32
N GLU A 32 -4.36 -13.14 10.04
CA GLU A 32 -3.03 -13.65 10.34
C GLU A 32 -2.55 -14.55 9.20
N GLY A 33 -1.30 -14.36 8.76
CA GLY A 33 -0.63 -15.22 7.79
C GLY A 33 0.30 -14.45 6.84
N ASP A 34 0.75 -15.13 5.79
CA ASP A 34 1.55 -14.53 4.72
C ASP A 34 0.64 -13.73 3.79
N GLY A 35 0.76 -12.39 3.83
CA GLY A 35 -0.08 -11.49 3.04
C GLY A 35 0.05 -11.68 1.53
N ILE A 36 1.19 -12.13 1.02
CA ILE A 36 1.40 -12.40 -0.42
C ILE A 36 0.70 -13.71 -0.77
N ALA A 37 0.90 -14.77 0.02
CA ALA A 37 0.25 -16.05 -0.22
C ALA A 37 -1.29 -15.96 -0.11
N LEU A 38 -1.80 -15.12 0.81
CA LEU A 38 -3.22 -14.96 1.06
C LEU A 38 -3.92 -14.01 0.08
N LEU A 39 -3.19 -13.15 -0.64
CA LEU A 39 -3.76 -12.09 -1.47
C LEU A 39 -4.85 -12.57 -2.44
N PRO A 40 -4.65 -13.63 -3.26
CA PRO A 40 -5.69 -14.08 -4.20
C PRO A 40 -6.98 -14.52 -3.49
N ASN A 41 -6.85 -15.22 -2.35
CA ASN A 41 -7.99 -15.70 -1.58
C ASN A 41 -8.76 -14.54 -0.94
N ILE A 42 -8.06 -13.51 -0.44
CA ILE A 42 -8.68 -12.32 0.12
C ILE A 42 -9.46 -11.58 -0.98
N VAL A 43 -8.83 -11.36 -2.14
CA VAL A 43 -9.46 -10.70 -3.28
C VAL A 43 -10.73 -11.40 -3.74
N ALA A 44 -10.74 -12.73 -3.77
CA ALA A 44 -11.92 -13.51 -4.12
C ALA A 44 -13.11 -13.31 -3.17
N THR A 45 -12.89 -12.78 -1.96
CA THR A 45 -13.98 -12.45 -1.01
C THR A 45 -14.51 -11.03 -1.13
N ILE A 46 -13.85 -10.18 -1.92
CA ILE A 46 -14.24 -8.78 -2.12
C ILE A 46 -15.27 -8.71 -3.25
N PRO A 47 -16.38 -7.96 -3.09
CA PRO A 47 -17.37 -7.73 -4.15
C PRO A 47 -16.73 -7.27 -5.47
N GLU A 48 -17.32 -7.69 -6.59
CA GLU A 48 -16.79 -7.39 -7.94
C GLU A 48 -16.94 -5.91 -8.32
N ASP A 49 -17.94 -5.21 -7.76
CA ASP A 49 -18.18 -3.78 -7.94
C ASP A 49 -17.24 -2.88 -7.11
N THR A 50 -16.27 -3.49 -6.41
CA THR A 50 -15.30 -2.78 -5.57
C THR A 50 -13.90 -2.85 -6.17
N ILE A 51 -13.26 -1.68 -6.29
CA ILE A 51 -11.87 -1.54 -6.68
C ILE A 51 -10.96 -2.04 -5.55
N ILE A 52 -9.97 -2.86 -5.90
CA ILE A 52 -9.00 -3.38 -4.94
C ILE A 52 -7.83 -2.40 -4.78
N CYS A 53 -7.38 -2.16 -3.55
CA CYS A 53 -6.16 -1.41 -3.27
C CYS A 53 -5.23 -2.25 -2.39
N VAL A 54 -4.07 -2.62 -2.95
CA VAL A 54 -2.96 -3.21 -2.22
C VAL A 54 -2.01 -2.08 -1.83
N PHE A 55 -1.87 -1.84 -0.54
CA PHE A 55 -1.06 -0.75 0.00
C PHE A 55 0.01 -1.27 0.94
N HIS A 56 1.26 -0.88 0.70
CA HIS A 56 2.34 -1.10 1.67
C HIS A 56 3.44 -0.07 1.50
N THR A 57 3.94 0.50 2.60
CA THR A 57 5.08 1.43 2.55
C THR A 57 6.08 1.10 3.65
N HIS A 58 7.34 1.36 3.36
CA HIS A 58 8.49 1.18 4.25
C HIS A 58 8.69 -0.23 4.82
N VAL A 59 8.07 -1.24 4.19
CA VAL A 59 8.16 -2.65 4.61
C VAL A 59 8.76 -3.56 3.53
N ALA A 60 8.64 -3.21 2.25
CA ALA A 60 9.03 -4.09 1.15
C ALA A 60 10.53 -4.39 1.08
N ASN A 61 11.38 -3.55 1.68
CA ASN A 61 12.82 -3.82 1.81
C ASN A 61 13.12 -5.05 2.70
N GLN A 62 12.15 -5.52 3.49
CA GLN A 62 12.25 -6.75 4.29
C GLN A 62 11.70 -7.98 3.57
N ILE A 63 11.11 -7.82 2.38
CA ILE A 63 10.51 -8.90 1.60
C ILE A 63 11.60 -9.50 0.68
N PRO A 64 11.81 -10.83 0.67
CA PRO A 64 12.74 -11.46 -0.26
C PRO A 64 12.33 -11.22 -1.73
N ASP A 65 13.30 -11.07 -2.63
CA ASP A 65 13.02 -10.73 -4.03
C ASP A 65 12.08 -11.72 -4.73
N LYS A 66 12.19 -13.02 -4.43
CA LYS A 66 11.26 -14.04 -4.95
C LYS A 66 9.81 -13.77 -4.53
N ALA A 67 9.59 -13.31 -3.30
CA ALA A 67 8.27 -12.98 -2.80
C ALA A 67 7.75 -11.66 -3.39
N LYS A 68 8.62 -10.66 -3.60
CA LYS A 68 8.26 -9.44 -4.35
C LYS A 68 7.79 -9.75 -5.78
N GLN A 69 8.51 -10.63 -6.47
CA GLN A 69 8.15 -11.07 -7.82
C GLN A 69 6.82 -11.86 -7.83
N LEU A 70 6.58 -12.70 -6.83
CA LEU A 70 5.30 -13.38 -6.65
C LEU A 70 4.15 -12.39 -6.45
N LEU A 71 4.33 -11.38 -5.59
CA LEU A 71 3.34 -10.34 -5.35
C LEU A 71 2.96 -9.61 -6.64
N ILE A 72 3.97 -9.15 -7.41
CA ILE A 72 3.74 -8.48 -8.71
C ILE A 72 2.97 -9.41 -9.66
N LYS A 73 3.39 -10.67 -9.77
CA LYS A 73 2.71 -11.66 -10.61
C LYS A 73 1.24 -11.81 -10.23
N GLN A 74 0.93 -11.98 -8.94
CA GLN A 74 -0.44 -12.13 -8.47
C GLN A 74 -1.28 -10.88 -8.74
N ILE A 75 -0.72 -9.68 -8.53
CA ILE A 75 -1.42 -8.42 -8.83
C ILE A 75 -1.74 -8.31 -10.32
N ARG A 76 -0.81 -8.70 -11.21
CA ARG A 76 -1.07 -8.75 -12.65
C ARG A 76 -2.18 -9.74 -13.00
N GLU A 77 -2.15 -10.94 -12.44
CA GLU A 77 -3.19 -11.96 -12.66
C GLU A 77 -4.58 -11.46 -12.21
N ILE A 78 -4.65 -10.80 -11.05
CA ILE A 78 -5.88 -10.16 -10.55
C ILE A 78 -6.32 -9.02 -11.48
N GLY A 79 -5.38 -8.18 -11.91
CA GLY A 79 -5.63 -7.04 -12.78
C GLY A 79 -6.19 -7.39 -14.15
N GLN A 80 -5.97 -8.61 -14.64
CA GLN A 80 -6.62 -9.12 -15.85
C GLN A 80 -8.12 -9.41 -15.67
N MET A 81 -8.58 -9.56 -14.44
CA MET A 81 -9.96 -9.92 -14.12
C MET A 81 -10.77 -8.76 -13.57
N ARG A 82 -10.11 -7.80 -12.88
CA ARG A 82 -10.77 -6.70 -12.19
C ARG A 82 -9.80 -5.60 -11.80
N ASP A 83 -10.33 -4.39 -11.65
CA ASP A 83 -9.54 -3.21 -11.34
C ASP A 83 -8.83 -3.33 -9.98
N ILE A 84 -7.52 -3.06 -10.00
CA ILE A 84 -6.65 -3.16 -8.83
C ILE A 84 -5.56 -2.08 -8.88
N PHE A 85 -5.32 -1.46 -7.73
CA PHE A 85 -4.25 -0.50 -7.52
C PHE A 85 -3.25 -1.08 -6.53
N HIS A 86 -1.97 -0.85 -6.80
CA HIS A 86 -0.85 -1.22 -5.97
C HIS A 86 -0.03 0.04 -5.65
N LEU A 87 -0.22 0.57 -4.44
CA LEU A 87 0.48 1.77 -3.96
C LEU A 87 1.61 1.35 -3.01
N TYR A 88 2.86 1.57 -3.42
CA TYR A 88 4.01 1.05 -2.68
C TYR A 88 5.31 1.85 -2.81
N ASN A 89 6.24 1.62 -1.89
CA ASN A 89 7.64 2.00 -2.04
C ASN A 89 8.55 0.86 -1.55
N ASN A 90 9.87 1.00 -1.71
CA ASN A 90 10.88 0.07 -1.20
C ASN A 90 10.85 -1.36 -1.80
N MET A 91 10.15 -1.57 -2.93
CA MET A 91 10.26 -2.83 -3.68
C MET A 91 11.62 -2.92 -4.39
N TRP A 92 11.92 -1.89 -5.20
CA TRP A 92 13.11 -1.82 -6.05
C TRP A 92 13.90 -0.52 -5.88
N ASP A 93 13.20 0.57 -5.53
CA ASP A 93 13.77 1.87 -5.17
C ASP A 93 13.00 2.47 -3.98
N THR A 94 13.35 3.71 -3.60
CA THR A 94 12.74 4.41 -2.46
C THR A 94 11.53 5.30 -2.82
N LYS A 95 11.16 5.38 -4.10
CA LYS A 95 10.08 6.23 -4.57
C LYS A 95 8.73 5.58 -4.29
N LEU A 96 7.69 6.41 -4.23
CA LEU A 96 6.31 5.95 -4.13
C LEU A 96 5.79 5.69 -5.54
N HIS A 97 5.42 4.45 -5.81
CA HIS A 97 4.86 3.95 -7.05
C HIS A 97 3.37 3.70 -6.88
N LEU A 98 2.61 3.98 -7.94
CA LEU A 98 1.22 3.59 -8.10
C LEU A 98 1.11 2.81 -9.41
N ASP A 99 1.12 1.49 -9.28
CA ASP A 99 0.85 0.60 -10.40
C ASP A 99 -0.61 0.20 -10.34
N TYR A 100 -1.30 0.17 -11.47
CA TYR A 100 -2.73 -0.14 -11.49
C TYR A 100 -3.20 -0.77 -12.79
N PHE A 101 -4.31 -1.49 -12.67
CA PHE A 101 -5.04 -2.07 -13.78
C PHE A 101 -6.44 -1.49 -13.82
N ILE A 102 -6.84 -0.99 -14.99
CA ILE A 102 -8.23 -0.58 -15.29
C ILE A 102 -8.61 -1.28 -16.59
N ASP A 103 -9.74 -2.00 -16.59
CA ASP A 103 -10.21 -2.77 -17.75
C ASP A 103 -9.13 -3.73 -18.31
N GLY A 104 -8.28 -4.29 -17.43
CA GLY A 104 -7.20 -5.19 -17.81
C GLY A 104 -5.92 -4.52 -18.32
N ILE A 105 -5.89 -3.19 -18.44
CA ILE A 105 -4.76 -2.43 -18.97
C ILE A 105 -3.83 -2.01 -17.83
N GLU A 106 -2.53 -2.36 -17.93
CA GLU A 106 -1.50 -2.04 -16.93
C GLU A 106 -0.99 -0.60 -17.08
N HIS A 107 -0.93 0.12 -15.97
CA HIS A 107 -0.34 1.45 -15.83
C HIS A 107 0.65 1.46 -14.68
N ASN A 108 1.74 2.22 -14.80
CA ASN A 108 2.77 2.32 -13.76
C ASN A 108 3.20 3.78 -13.64
N GLU A 109 3.09 4.35 -12.45
CA GLU A 109 3.36 5.76 -12.19
C GLU A 109 4.27 5.94 -10.96
N ILE A 110 5.28 6.78 -11.08
CA ILE A 110 6.04 7.26 -9.92
C ILE A 110 5.31 8.50 -9.41
N VAL A 111 4.64 8.39 -8.27
CA VAL A 111 3.74 9.45 -7.80
C VAL A 111 4.40 10.45 -6.86
N ALA A 112 5.41 10.02 -6.09
CA ALA A 112 6.10 10.90 -5.16
C ALA A 112 7.48 10.39 -4.72
N GLU A 113 8.32 11.30 -4.24
CA GLU A 113 9.41 10.99 -3.32
C GLU A 113 8.92 11.15 -1.87
N THR A 114 9.40 10.29 -0.96
CA THR A 114 8.94 10.28 0.43
C THR A 114 10.11 10.27 1.40
N ASP A 115 9.99 11.00 2.51
CA ASP A 115 10.89 10.83 3.65
C ASP A 115 10.60 9.49 4.34
N GLY A 116 11.66 8.75 4.70
CA GLY A 116 11.55 7.46 5.40
C GLY A 116 10.82 7.49 6.74
N HIS A 117 10.59 8.67 7.31
CA HIS A 117 9.83 8.87 8.54
C HIS A 117 8.52 9.64 8.31
N ALA A 118 8.05 9.71 7.05
CA ALA A 118 6.84 10.39 6.62
C ALA A 118 6.77 11.88 7.03
N ARG A 119 7.92 12.55 7.15
CA ARG A 119 7.97 13.99 7.50
C ARG A 119 7.56 14.89 6.33
N TRP A 120 7.80 14.44 5.11
CA TRP A 120 7.44 15.15 3.89
C TRP A 120 7.28 14.15 2.73
N PHE A 121 6.59 14.61 1.69
CA PHE A 121 6.57 14.00 0.38
C PHE A 121 6.73 15.10 -0.68
N ARG A 122 7.34 14.77 -1.81
CA ARG A 122 7.38 15.63 -3.00
C ARG A 122 6.62 14.92 -4.11
N TRP A 123 5.50 15.50 -4.54
CA TRP A 123 4.73 14.94 -5.65
C TRP A 123 5.52 15.03 -6.95
N GLU A 124 5.50 13.94 -7.70
CA GLU A 124 6.07 13.85 -9.06
C GLU A 124 4.95 13.82 -10.12
N LEU A 125 3.69 13.73 -9.70
CA LEU A 125 2.54 13.82 -10.58
C LEU A 125 2.38 15.23 -11.15
N ALA A 126 2.31 15.34 -12.47
CA ALA A 126 1.86 16.55 -13.13
C ALA A 126 0.40 16.82 -12.73
N VAL A 127 0.08 18.07 -12.35
CA VAL A 127 -1.29 18.49 -12.07
C VAL A 127 -2.13 18.37 -13.35
N GLY A 128 -2.84 17.24 -13.53
CA GLY A 128 -3.75 17.04 -14.67
C GLY A 128 -3.96 15.61 -15.19
N SER A 129 -3.26 14.58 -14.70
CA SER A 129 -3.28 13.24 -15.32
C SER A 129 -4.42 12.30 -14.91
N PHE A 130 -5.34 12.71 -14.04
CA PHE A 130 -6.59 11.97 -13.82
C PHE A 130 -7.68 12.59 -14.69
N ARG A 131 -7.90 12.01 -15.87
CA ARG A 131 -9.09 12.22 -16.70
C ARG A 131 -9.76 10.88 -16.94
#